data_AF-C9D767-F1
#
_entry.id   AF-C9D767-F1
#
_cell.length_a   1.000
_cell.length_b   1.000
_cell.length_c   1.000
_cell.angle_alpha   90.00
_cell.angle_beta   90.00
_cell.angle_gamma   90.00
#
_symmetry.space_group_name_H-M   'P 1'
#
loop_
_entity.id
_entity.type
_entity.pdbx_description
1 polymer ?
#
loop_
_entity_poly.entity_id
_entity_poly.type
_entity_poly.pdbx_seq_one_letter_code
_entity_poly.pdbx_strand_id
1 'polypeptide(L)'
;SMGWNIGNTLEAICGEDAWGAGHTSQQLIDSVKAAGFSTVRIPVAWFCHSDTTASVIDKAWIARVKEVVDYCIKDDLYVILNMHWDKGWLENRVNKANQEIVNKRQRLYWNQIANHFKDYD
;
A
#
# COMPACT_ATOMS: atom_id res chain seq x y z
N SER A 1 5.44 -18.98 -11.89
CA SER A 1 4.52 -17.83 -11.70
C SER A 1 5.26 -16.55 -12.05
N MET A 2 4.58 -15.56 -12.61
CA MET A 2 5.12 -14.21 -12.88
C MET A 2 4.44 -13.19 -11.98
N GLY A 3 5.23 -12.22 -11.51
CA GLY A 3 4.77 -11.11 -10.67
C GLY A 3 4.79 -9.79 -11.43
N TRP A 4 3.81 -8.93 -11.15
CA TRP A 4 3.70 -7.58 -11.69
C TRP A 4 3.61 -6.55 -10.55
N ASN A 5 4.05 -5.31 -10.78
CA ASN A 5 3.97 -4.22 -9.80
C ASN A 5 3.00 -3.14 -10.31
N ILE A 6 2.07 -2.71 -9.46
CA ILE A 6 1.31 -1.48 -9.68
C ILE A 6 2.22 -0.30 -9.29
N GLY A 7 3.11 0.09 -10.21
CA GLY A 7 4.08 1.15 -9.96
C GLY A 7 3.54 2.55 -10.19
N ASN A 8 4.04 3.51 -9.42
CA ASN A 8 3.74 4.93 -9.45
C ASN A 8 2.25 5.25 -9.28
N THR A 9 1.56 4.49 -8.45
CA THR A 9 0.13 4.59 -8.20
C THR A 9 -0.13 4.83 -6.71
N LEU A 10 -0.43 3.80 -5.91
CA LEU A 10 -0.72 3.97 -4.49
C LEU A 10 0.50 4.40 -3.64
N GLU A 11 1.71 4.31 -4.17
CA GLU A 11 2.92 4.88 -3.57
C GLU A 11 3.25 6.30 -4.04
N ALA A 12 2.53 6.84 -5.02
CA ALA A 12 2.79 8.18 -5.51
C ALA A 12 2.57 9.23 -4.42
N ILE A 13 3.13 10.42 -4.64
CA ILE A 13 3.22 11.48 -3.64
C ILE A 13 1.84 11.99 -3.19
N CYS A 14 1.30 11.35 -2.15
CA CYS A 14 0.11 11.76 -1.41
C CYS A 14 -1.17 11.84 -2.26
N GLY A 15 -1.23 11.03 -3.32
CA GLY A 15 -2.36 10.87 -4.21
C GLY A 15 -2.05 9.76 -5.22
N GLU A 16 -3.02 8.89 -5.47
CA GLU A 16 -2.85 7.72 -6.34
C GLU A 16 -2.44 8.10 -7.78
N ASP A 17 -2.88 9.25 -8.26
CA ASP A 17 -2.63 9.77 -9.60
C ASP A 17 -1.44 10.76 -9.65
N ALA A 18 -0.79 11.05 -8.52
CA ALA A 18 0.15 12.16 -8.40
C ALA A 18 1.42 12.03 -9.26
N TRP A 19 1.75 10.82 -9.74
CA TRP A 19 2.86 10.56 -10.68
C TRP A 19 2.38 10.17 -12.08
N GLY A 20 1.11 10.40 -12.41
CA GLY A 20 0.57 10.28 -13.77
C GLY A 20 0.12 8.88 -14.20
N ALA A 21 0.12 7.88 -13.31
CA ALA A 21 -0.40 6.54 -13.60
C ALA A 21 -1.95 6.49 -13.64
N GLY A 22 -2.62 7.51 -13.08
CA GLY A 22 -4.07 7.54 -12.90
C GLY A 22 -4.54 6.61 -11.76
N HIS A 23 -5.85 6.42 -11.67
CA HIS A 23 -6.45 5.51 -10.69
C HIS A 23 -6.48 4.08 -11.21
N THR A 24 -6.09 3.14 -10.36
CA THR A 24 -6.20 1.70 -10.65
C THR A 24 -7.67 1.31 -10.84
N SER A 25 -7.96 0.58 -11.90
CA SER A 25 -9.31 0.05 -12.18
C SER A 25 -9.30 -1.47 -12.18
N GLN A 26 -10.47 -2.09 -12.00
CA GLN A 26 -10.64 -3.53 -12.19
C GLN A 26 -10.15 -3.97 -13.58
N GLN A 27 -10.50 -3.22 -14.64
CA GLN A 27 -10.11 -3.54 -16.02
C GLN A 27 -8.59 -3.64 -16.22
N LEU A 28 -7.81 -2.84 -15.49
CA LEU A 28 -6.34 -2.94 -15.51
C LEU A 28 -5.89 -4.28 -14.92
N ILE A 29 -6.46 -4.68 -13.79
CA ILE A 29 -6.14 -5.94 -13.11
C ILE A 29 -6.58 -7.15 -13.95
N ASP A 30 -7.77 -7.10 -14.56
CA ASP A 30 -8.26 -8.12 -15.50
C ASP A 30 -7.23 -8.33 -16.64
N SER A 31 -6.69 -7.23 -17.17
CA SER A 31 -5.68 -7.27 -18.23
C SER A 31 -4.35 -7.88 -17.77
N VAL A 32 -3.94 -7.62 -16.53
CA VAL A 32 -2.75 -8.21 -15.91
C VAL A 32 -2.93 -9.72 -15.74
N LYS A 33 -4.11 -10.17 -15.28
CA LYS A 33 -4.44 -11.59 -15.22
C LYS A 33 -4.42 -12.24 -16.60
N ALA A 34 -5.06 -11.61 -17.59
CA ALA A 34 -5.11 -12.10 -18.97
C ALA A 34 -3.71 -12.19 -19.63
N ALA A 35 -2.77 -11.32 -19.23
CA ALA A 35 -1.37 -11.39 -19.65
C ALA A 35 -0.57 -12.54 -19.00
N GLY A 36 -1.18 -13.32 -18.10
CA GLY A 36 -0.57 -14.52 -17.50
C GLY A 36 0.16 -14.27 -16.17
N PHE A 37 0.01 -13.09 -15.57
CA PHE A 37 0.54 -12.85 -14.22
C PHE A 37 -0.32 -13.57 -13.17
N SER A 38 0.33 -13.92 -12.06
CA SER A 38 -0.30 -14.65 -10.94
C SER A 38 -0.10 -13.96 -9.60
N THR A 39 0.73 -12.92 -9.55
CA THR A 39 0.99 -12.15 -8.34
C THR A 39 1.09 -10.67 -8.69
N VAL A 40 0.50 -9.83 -7.85
CA VAL A 40 0.58 -8.37 -7.95
C VAL A 40 1.18 -7.81 -6.67
N ARG A 41 2.24 -7.00 -6.80
CA ARG A 41 2.78 -6.19 -5.71
C ARG A 41 2.19 -4.80 -5.78
N ILE A 42 1.63 -4.36 -4.65
CA ILE A 42 0.98 -3.07 -4.48
C ILE A 42 1.83 -2.24 -3.50
N PRO A 43 2.76 -1.41 -4.03
CA PRO A 43 3.47 -0.44 -3.21
C PRO A 43 2.52 0.67 -2.73
N VAL A 44 2.58 1.03 -1.45
CA VAL A 44 1.66 2.03 -0.87
C VAL A 44 2.37 3.07 -0.01
N ALA A 45 2.02 4.34 -0.21
CA ALA A 45 2.39 5.44 0.65
C ALA A 45 1.37 5.60 1.77
N TRP A 46 1.78 5.37 3.01
CA TRP A 46 0.89 5.47 4.18
C TRP A 46 1.10 6.76 4.97
N PHE A 47 2.33 7.28 4.98
CA PHE A 47 2.72 8.34 5.89
C PHE A 47 1.94 9.65 5.67
N CYS A 48 1.82 10.11 4.44
CA CYS A 48 1.04 11.33 4.17
C CYS A 48 -0.47 11.10 4.07
N HIS A 49 -0.93 9.86 4.17
CA HIS A 49 -2.33 9.49 4.35
C HIS A 49 -2.60 9.05 5.79
N SER A 50 -1.99 9.75 6.75
CA SER A 50 -2.16 9.46 8.17
C SER A 50 -2.06 10.73 9.01
N ASP A 51 -2.65 10.68 10.20
CA ASP A 51 -2.26 11.57 11.28
C ASP A 51 -0.82 11.20 11.69
N THR A 52 0.12 12.07 11.35
CA THR A 52 1.54 11.82 11.62
C THR A 52 1.94 11.95 13.10
N THR A 53 1.06 12.45 13.96
CA THR A 53 1.26 12.50 15.41
C THR A 53 0.69 11.24 16.07
N ALA A 54 -0.59 10.96 15.82
CA ALA A 54 -1.29 9.80 16.38
C ALA A 54 -0.95 8.47 15.68
N SER A 55 -0.35 8.54 14.49
CA SER A 55 -0.09 7.39 13.59
C SER A 55 -1.36 6.64 13.20
N VAL A 56 -2.44 7.38 12.95
CA VAL A 56 -3.75 6.83 12.52
C VAL A 56 -3.88 6.99 11.01
N ILE A 57 -4.07 5.90 10.28
CA ILE A 57 -4.22 5.91 8.82
C ILE A 57 -5.58 6.49 8.47
N ASP A 58 -5.64 7.32 7.44
CA ASP A 58 -6.88 7.87 6.90
C ASP A 58 -7.82 6.73 6.45
N LYS A 59 -9.08 6.82 6.87
CA LYS A 59 -10.07 5.76 6.62
C LYS A 59 -10.41 5.61 5.14
N ALA A 60 -10.48 6.71 4.40
CA ALA A 60 -10.76 6.66 2.97
C ALA A 60 -9.57 6.08 2.22
N TRP A 61 -8.34 6.39 2.65
CA TRP A 61 -7.14 5.86 2.04
C TRP A 61 -7.01 4.33 2.19
N ILE A 62 -7.14 3.80 3.41
CA ILE A 62 -7.04 2.35 3.62
C ILE A 62 -8.17 1.59 2.91
N ALA A 63 -9.37 2.19 2.82
CA ALA A 63 -10.47 1.64 2.04
C ALA A 63 -10.16 1.63 0.54
N ARG A 64 -9.52 2.68 0.01
CA ARG A 64 -9.09 2.73 -1.40
C ARG A 64 -8.00 1.69 -1.70
N VAL A 65 -7.03 1.52 -0.80
CA VAL A 65 -6.04 0.44 -0.91
C VAL A 65 -6.73 -0.92 -0.92
N LYS A 66 -7.71 -1.13 -0.04
CA LYS A 66 -8.50 -2.37 0.00
C LYS A 66 -9.24 -2.61 -1.31
N GLU A 67 -9.82 -1.58 -1.91
CA GLU A 67 -10.50 -1.71 -3.20
C GLU A 67 -9.56 -2.24 -4.30
N VAL A 68 -8.32 -1.75 -4.36
CA VAL A 68 -7.32 -2.25 -5.33
C VAL A 68 -6.89 -3.69 -5.01
N VAL A 69 -6.77 -4.04 -3.73
CA VAL A 69 -6.56 -5.43 -3.29
C VAL A 69 -7.73 -6.32 -3.73
N ASP A 70 -8.97 -5.88 -3.52
CA ASP A 70 -10.19 -6.60 -3.92
C ASP A 70 -10.21 -6.88 -5.42
N TYR A 71 -9.77 -5.95 -6.26
CA TYR A 71 -9.66 -6.20 -7.70
C TYR A 71 -8.73 -7.38 -8.01
N CYS A 72 -7.60 -7.49 -7.29
CA CYS A 72 -6.64 -8.58 -7.46
C CYS A 72 -7.20 -9.91 -6.95
N ILE A 73 -7.83 -9.91 -5.76
CA ILE A 73 -8.41 -11.11 -5.17
C ILE A 73 -9.55 -11.64 -6.04
N LYS A 74 -10.38 -10.77 -6.61
CA LYS A 74 -11.46 -11.14 -7.53
C LYS A 74 -10.95 -11.92 -8.76
N ASP A 75 -9.72 -11.67 -9.18
CA ASP A 75 -9.09 -12.30 -10.34
C ASP A 75 -8.17 -13.48 -9.98
N ASP A 76 -8.28 -14.00 -8.75
CA ASP A 76 -7.44 -15.08 -8.23
C ASP A 76 -5.93 -14.75 -8.36
N LEU A 77 -5.55 -13.50 -8.06
CA LEU A 77 -4.16 -13.05 -8.02
C LEU A 77 -3.67 -13.00 -6.57
N TYR A 78 -2.46 -13.49 -6.33
CA TYR A 78 -1.78 -13.27 -5.04
C TYR A 78 -1.39 -11.80 -4.91
N VAL A 79 -1.53 -11.23 -3.71
CA VAL A 79 -1.21 -9.83 -3.43
C VAL A 79 -0.03 -9.71 -2.47
N ILE A 80 0.94 -8.86 -2.81
CA ILE A 80 1.99 -8.40 -1.91
C ILE A 80 1.74 -6.93 -1.60
N LEU A 81 1.24 -6.64 -0.40
CA LEU A 81 1.03 -5.28 0.11
C LEU A 81 2.21 -4.86 0.99
N ASN A 82 2.65 -3.61 0.90
CA ASN A 82 3.72 -3.11 1.75
C ASN A 82 3.53 -1.64 2.17
N MET A 83 4.54 -1.12 2.88
CA MET A 83 4.78 0.31 3.00
C MET A 83 5.95 0.70 2.10
N HIS A 84 5.79 1.75 1.29
CA HIS A 84 6.77 2.13 0.28
C HIS A 84 7.30 3.56 0.48
N TRP A 85 6.78 4.54 -0.28
CA TRP A 85 7.24 5.92 -0.18
C TRP A 85 6.58 6.62 1.02
N ASP A 86 7.36 7.37 1.80
CA ASP A 86 6.90 7.95 3.07
C ASP A 86 7.40 9.38 3.33
N LYS A 87 7.69 10.14 2.26
CA LYS A 87 8.28 11.49 2.34
C LYS A 87 9.65 11.51 3.04
N GLY A 88 10.35 10.38 2.97
CA GLY A 88 11.62 10.16 3.64
C GLY A 88 11.52 10.07 5.15
N TRP A 89 10.33 9.78 5.69
CA TRP A 89 10.15 9.68 7.13
C TRP A 89 10.99 8.56 7.76
N LEU A 90 10.94 7.35 7.19
CA LEU A 90 11.68 6.20 7.71
C LEU A 90 13.16 6.27 7.32
N GLU A 91 13.46 6.49 6.04
CA GLU A 91 14.84 6.42 5.52
C GLU A 91 15.78 7.37 6.26
N ASN A 92 15.31 8.57 6.62
CA ASN A 92 16.09 9.57 7.35
C ASN A 92 16.13 9.33 8.88
N ARG A 93 15.51 8.25 9.37
CA ARG A 93 15.35 7.96 10.80
C ARG A 93 15.78 6.55 11.21
N VAL A 94 16.46 5.80 10.34
CA VAL A 94 17.04 4.50 10.69
C VAL A 94 18.31 4.69 11.52
N ASN A 95 18.15 5.09 12.77
CA ASN A 95 19.24 5.32 13.72
C ASN A 95 18.76 5.14 15.17
N LYS A 96 19.72 4.98 16.10
CA LYS A 96 19.44 4.71 17.52
C LYS A 96 18.57 5.80 18.17
N ALA A 97 18.78 7.06 17.82
CA ALA A 97 18.04 8.18 18.41
C ALA A 97 16.53 8.16 18.06
N ASN A 98 16.17 7.58 16.90
CA ASN A 98 14.79 7.52 16.43
C ASN A 98 14.16 6.13 16.57
N GLN A 99 14.88 5.14 17.13
CA GLN A 99 14.42 3.75 17.16
C GLN A 99 13.04 3.58 17.82
N GLU A 100 12.81 4.24 18.96
CA GLU A 100 11.54 4.11 19.68
C GLU A 100 10.35 4.68 18.89
N ILE A 101 10.52 5.88 18.30
CA ILE A 101 9.45 6.52 17.51
C ILE A 101 9.17 5.76 16.21
N VAL A 102 10.21 5.24 15.55
CA VAL A 102 10.06 4.39 14.36
C VAL A 102 9.33 3.10 14.71
N ASN A 103 9.76 2.38 15.75
CA ASN A 103 9.14 1.12 16.17
C ASN A 103 7.68 1.31 16.59
N LYS A 104 7.38 2.40 17.31
CA LYS A 104 6.01 2.72 17.73
C LYS A 104 5.10 2.96 16.52
N ARG A 105 5.52 3.79 15.56
CA ARG A 105 4.70 4.08 14.38
C ARG A 105 4.53 2.84 13.50
N GLN A 106 5.62 2.12 13.22
CA GLN A 106 5.56 0.88 12.44
C GLN A 106 4.57 -0.11 13.04
N ARG A 107 4.62 -0.33 14.36
CA ARG A 107 3.65 -1.18 15.07
C ARG A 107 2.21 -0.68 14.91
N LEU A 108 1.97 0.62 15.06
CA LEU A 108 0.62 1.19 14.96
C LEU A 108 0.05 1.09 13.54
N TYR A 109 0.86 1.35 12.51
CA TYR A 109 0.45 1.17 11.12
C TYR A 109 0.19 -0.29 10.80
N TRP A 110 1.13 -1.19 11.10
CA TRP A 110 0.94 -2.62 10.82
C TRP A 110 -0.22 -3.24 11.59
N ASN A 111 -0.55 -2.75 12.79
CA ASN A 111 -1.75 -3.19 13.50
C ASN A 111 -3.03 -2.75 12.77
N GLN A 112 -3.10 -1.51 12.29
CA GLN A 112 -4.26 -1.03 11.52
C GLN A 112 -4.39 -1.78 10.19
N ILE A 113 -3.29 -1.95 9.45
CA ILE A 113 -3.26 -2.68 8.19
C ILE A 113 -3.67 -4.14 8.43
N ALA A 114 -3.02 -4.85 9.35
CA ALA A 114 -3.36 -6.23 9.65
C ALA A 114 -4.84 -6.40 10.05
N ASN A 115 -5.38 -5.53 10.90
CA ASN A 115 -6.80 -5.60 11.29
C ASN A 115 -7.76 -5.30 10.14
N HIS A 116 -7.39 -4.43 9.20
CA HIS A 116 -8.23 -4.08 8.05
C HIS A 116 -8.26 -5.20 6.99
N PHE A 117 -7.16 -5.95 6.88
CA PHE A 117 -6.96 -7.02 5.90
C PHE A 117 -7.04 -8.43 6.52
N LYS A 118 -7.48 -8.56 7.79
CA LYS A 118 -7.42 -9.82 8.56
C LYS A 118 -8.26 -10.97 7.99
N ASP A 119 -9.28 -10.66 7.20
CA ASP A 119 -10.25 -11.63 6.68
C ASP A 119 -9.88 -12.14 5.28
N TYR A 120 -8.73 -11.71 4.73
CA TYR A 120 -8.15 -12.33 3.54
C TYR A 120 -7.30 -13.55 3.95
N ASP A 121 -7.43 -14.63 3.18
CA ASP A 121 -6.66 -15.87 3.32
C ASP A 121 -5.26 -15.79 2.68
#